data_AF-A0A3E0MNH0-F1
#
_entry.id   AF-A0A3E0MNH0-F1
#
_cell.length_a   1.000
_cell.length_b   1.000
_cell.length_c   1.000
_cell.angle_alpha   90.00
_cell.angle_beta   90.00
_cell.angle_gamma   90.00
#
_symmetry.space_group_name_H-M   'P 1'
#
loop_
_entity.id
_entity.type
_entity.pdbx_description
1 polymer ?
#
loop_
_entity_poly.entity_id
_entity_poly.type
_entity_poly.pdbx_seq_one_letter_code
_entity_poly.pdbx_strand_id
1 'polypeptide(L)'
;MSTNRSYVSATLTADENKAAIEAHLHEILERSLTPMEPGQAKVYMEHTAVRMAEEAGAGVTTFQMVEVKHASTAYMIRLAVLTNGSAIGLDLMDMENGQFFIPEVCPVIPLETPTVN
;
A
#
# COMPACT_ATOMS: atom_id res chain seq x y z
N MET A 1 -19.10 9.55 6.41
CA MET A 1 -19.08 8.11 6.78
C MET A 1 -17.68 7.82 7.30
N SER A 2 -17.54 7.61 8.61
CA SER A 2 -16.24 7.33 9.23
C SER A 2 -15.95 5.84 9.10
N THR A 3 -15.40 5.42 7.97
CA THR A 3 -14.84 4.07 7.83
C THR A 3 -13.81 3.93 8.96
N ASN A 4 -14.13 3.09 9.95
CA ASN A 4 -13.42 3.06 11.21
C ASN A 4 -11.96 2.68 10.94
N ARG A 5 -11.01 3.57 11.24
CA ARG A 5 -9.57 3.35 11.01
C ARG A 5 -9.10 2.02 11.59
N SER A 6 -9.72 1.58 12.69
CA SER A 6 -9.52 0.28 13.33
C SER A 6 -9.96 -0.89 12.46
N TYR A 7 -11.10 -0.76 11.75
CA TYR A 7 -11.59 -1.77 10.80
C TYR A 7 -10.66 -1.88 9.60
N VAL A 8 -10.23 -0.76 9.02
CA VAL A 8 -9.27 -0.76 7.92
C VAL A 8 -7.93 -1.38 8.34
N SER A 9 -7.43 -1.02 9.53
CA SER A 9 -6.23 -1.63 10.08
C SER A 9 -6.41 -3.13 10.26
N ALA A 10 -7.53 -3.58 10.84
CA ALA A 10 -7.83 -4.99 11.05
C ALA A 10 -7.94 -5.77 9.73
N THR A 11 -8.54 -5.18 8.70
CA THR A 11 -8.60 -5.74 7.34
C THR A 11 -7.19 -5.92 6.79
N LEU A 12 -6.35 -4.89 6.82
CA LEU A 12 -4.98 -4.97 6.28
C LEU A 12 -4.08 -5.96 7.04
N THR A 13 -4.31 -6.12 8.35
CA THR A 13 -3.56 -7.05 9.19
C THR A 13 -4.15 -8.46 9.24
N ALA A 14 -5.28 -8.72 8.58
CA ALA A 14 -5.81 -10.08 8.46
C ALA A 14 -4.81 -10.94 7.68
N ASP A 15 -4.58 -12.17 8.13
CA ASP A 15 -3.50 -13.03 7.62
C ASP A 15 -3.53 -13.20 6.09
N GLU A 16 -4.73 -13.34 5.52
CA GLU A 16 -4.95 -13.48 4.07
C GLU A 16 -4.56 -12.21 3.30
N ASN A 17 -5.00 -11.04 3.78
CA ASN A 17 -4.68 -9.75 3.16
C ASN A 17 -3.21 -9.41 3.31
N LYS A 18 -2.63 -9.74 4.47
CA LYS A 18 -1.20 -9.55 4.71
C LYS A 18 -0.39 -10.41 3.73
N ALA A 19 -0.73 -11.69 3.57
CA ALA A 19 -0.07 -12.57 2.61
C ALA A 19 -0.19 -12.06 1.16
N ALA A 20 -1.37 -11.56 0.76
CA ALA A 20 -1.58 -10.97 -0.56
C ALA A 20 -0.75 -9.69 -0.76
N ILE A 21 -0.70 -8.82 0.26
CA ILE A 21 0.14 -7.62 0.27
C ILE A 21 1.61 -8.01 0.13
N GLU A 22 2.10 -8.95 0.93
CA GLU A 22 3.49 -9.43 0.89
C GLU A 22 3.87 -10.05 -0.46
N ALA A 23 2.99 -10.86 -1.06
CA ALA A 23 3.25 -11.49 -2.36
C ALA A 23 3.39 -10.45 -3.49
N HIS A 24 2.46 -9.49 -3.58
CA HIS A 24 2.55 -8.42 -4.58
C HIS A 24 3.75 -7.50 -4.36
N LEU A 25 4.17 -7.33 -3.10
CA LEU A 25 5.36 -6.54 -2.78
C LEU A 25 6.65 -7.24 -3.16
N HIS A 26 6.71 -8.56 -3.00
CA HIS A 26 7.86 -9.33 -3.47
C HIS A 26 8.08 -9.10 -4.98
N GLU A 27 7.03 -9.16 -5.79
CA GLU A 27 7.08 -8.89 -7.23
C GLU A 27 7.56 -7.46 -7.56
N ILE A 28 7.22 -6.48 -6.71
CA ILE A 28 7.63 -5.08 -6.90
C ILE A 28 9.09 -4.88 -6.53
N LEU A 29 9.56 -5.51 -5.46
CA LEU A 29 10.95 -5.44 -5.04
C LEU A 29 11.90 -6.14 -6.03
N GLU A 30 11.40 -7.10 -6.82
CA GLU A 30 12.13 -7.70 -7.93
C GLU A 30 12.21 -6.80 -9.18
N ARG A 31 11.42 -5.72 -9.23
CA ARG A 31 11.43 -4.76 -10.34
C ARG A 31 12.32 -3.56 -10.05
N SER A 32 12.62 -2.79 -11.08
CA SER A 32 13.32 -1.52 -10.94
C SER A 32 12.51 -0.56 -10.07
N LEU A 33 13.18 0.00 -9.06
CA LEU A 33 12.62 0.99 -8.15
C LEU A 33 13.31 2.33 -8.36
N THR A 34 12.52 3.40 -8.43
CA THR A 34 13.07 4.75 -8.58
C THR A 34 13.23 5.40 -7.20
N PRO A 35 14.45 5.73 -6.75
CA PRO A 35 14.64 6.45 -5.50
C PRO A 35 14.06 7.87 -5.61
N MET A 36 13.41 8.32 -4.54
CA MET A 36 12.80 9.65 -4.50
C MET A 36 12.88 10.25 -3.10
N GLU A 37 12.97 11.58 -3.01
CA GLU A 37 12.95 12.29 -1.73
C GLU A 37 11.59 12.12 -1.03
N PRO A 38 11.54 11.98 0.31
CA PRO A 38 10.31 11.64 1.05
C PRO A 38 9.13 12.58 0.78
N GLY A 39 9.40 13.89 0.71
CA GLY A 39 8.38 14.90 0.45
C GLY A 39 7.80 14.82 -0.96
N GLN A 40 8.65 14.52 -1.95
CA GLN A 40 8.23 14.34 -3.34
C GLN A 40 7.46 13.04 -3.50
N ALA A 41 7.95 11.95 -2.89
CA ALA A 41 7.31 10.64 -2.92
C ALA A 41 5.88 10.72 -2.38
N LYS A 42 5.69 11.36 -1.22
CA LYS A 42 4.37 11.56 -0.63
C LYS A 42 3.40 12.26 -1.57
N VAL A 43 3.76 13.44 -2.08
CA VAL A 43 2.87 14.24 -2.93
C VAL A 43 2.54 13.49 -4.21
N TYR A 44 3.56 12.94 -4.87
CA TYR A 44 3.40 12.22 -6.12
C TYR A 44 2.50 10.99 -5.97
N MET A 45 2.67 10.22 -4.90
CA MET A 45 1.89 9.02 -4.63
C MET A 45 0.46 9.31 -4.18
N GLU A 46 0.22 10.35 -3.37
CA GLU A 46 -1.15 10.73 -3.00
C GLU A 46 -1.96 11.15 -4.23
N HIS A 47 -1.36 11.91 -5.15
CA HIS A 47 -2.00 12.24 -6.43
C HIS A 47 -2.23 11.01 -7.32
N THR A 48 -1.25 10.11 -7.38
CA THR A 48 -1.35 8.86 -8.16
C THR A 48 -2.47 7.97 -7.62
N ALA A 49 -2.57 7.83 -6.30
CA ALA A 49 -3.61 7.06 -5.62
C ALA A 49 -5.02 7.56 -5.95
N VAL A 50 -5.22 8.88 -5.89
CA VAL A 50 -6.52 9.49 -6.21
C VAL A 50 -6.89 9.22 -7.66
N ARG A 51 -5.98 9.46 -8.61
CA ARG A 51 -6.23 9.21 -10.03
C ARG A 51 -6.58 7.74 -10.30
N MET A 52 -5.80 6.81 -9.75
CA MET A 52 -6.05 5.37 -9.94
C MET A 52 -7.35 4.91 -9.29
N ALA A 53 -7.70 5.48 -8.13
CA ALA A 53 -8.99 5.21 -7.51
C ALA A 53 -10.15 5.66 -8.40
N GLU A 54 -10.07 6.88 -8.95
CA GLU A 54 -11.07 7.43 -9.88
C GLU A 54 -11.20 6.57 -11.15
N GLU A 55 -10.08 6.15 -11.74
CA GLU A 55 -10.05 5.24 -12.89
C GLU A 55 -10.71 3.89 -12.58
N ALA A 56 -10.60 3.42 -11.34
CA ALA A 56 -11.26 2.20 -10.86
C ALA A 56 -12.71 2.41 -10.38
N GLY A 57 -13.27 3.62 -10.54
CA GLY A 57 -14.62 3.97 -10.08
C GLY A 57 -14.78 3.97 -8.56
N ALA A 58 -13.69 4.18 -7.82
CA ALA A 58 -13.62 4.18 -6.36
C ALA A 58 -13.03 5.50 -5.82
N GLY A 59 -13.14 5.72 -4.51
CA GLY A 59 -12.46 6.81 -3.82
C GLY A 59 -11.39 6.30 -2.88
N VAL A 60 -10.35 7.11 -2.63
CA VAL A 60 -9.39 6.84 -1.55
C VAL A 60 -10.07 7.12 -0.21
N THR A 61 -10.13 6.11 0.65
CA THR A 61 -10.69 6.23 2.00
C THR A 61 -9.62 6.68 3.00
N THR A 62 -8.44 6.05 2.96
CA THR A 62 -7.35 6.36 3.88
C THR A 62 -6.02 5.86 3.34
N PHE A 63 -4.92 6.41 3.87
CA PHE A 63 -3.57 5.90 3.64
C PHE A 63 -3.08 5.19 4.90
N GLN A 64 -2.52 3.99 4.73
CA GLN A 64 -2.01 3.16 5.81
C GLN A 64 -0.56 2.77 5.53
N MET A 65 0.24 2.68 6.59
CA MET A 65 1.60 2.16 6.49
C MET A 65 1.62 0.73 7.02
N VAL A 66 2.20 -0.19 6.26
CA VAL A 66 2.36 -1.60 6.64
C VAL A 66 3.84 -1.96 6.58
N GLU A 67 4.36 -2.53 7.67
CA GLU A 67 5.70 -3.10 7.69
C GLU A 67 5.69 -4.47 7.03
N VAL A 68 6.61 -4.68 6.09
CA VAL A 68 6.83 -5.94 5.40
C VAL A 68 8.31 -6.28 5.45
N LYS A 69 8.60 -7.57 5.65
CA LYS A 69 9.97 -8.07 5.67
C LYS A 69 10.26 -8.78 4.37
N HIS A 70 11.36 -8.43 3.72
CA HIS A 70 11.82 -9.08 2.51
C HIS A 70 13.31 -9.44 2.64
N ALA A 71 13.61 -10.73 2.54
CA ALA A 71 14.93 -11.28 2.84
C ALA A 71 15.45 -10.79 4.21
N SER A 72 16.52 -10.01 4.24
CA SER A 72 17.13 -9.44 5.45
C SER A 72 16.71 -8.00 5.76
N THR A 73 15.92 -7.36 4.91
CA THR A 73 15.58 -5.94 5.01
C THR A 73 14.09 -5.74 5.32
N ALA A 74 13.79 -4.78 6.18
CA ALA A 74 12.42 -4.37 6.48
C ALA A 74 12.05 -3.15 5.63
N TYR A 75 10.85 -3.16 5.09
CA TYR A 75 10.29 -2.08 4.30
C TYR A 75 8.99 -1.61 4.93
N MET A 76 8.74 -0.31 4.91
CA MET A 76 7.46 0.26 5.28
C MET A 76 6.74 0.76 4.05
N ILE A 77 5.59 0.17 3.74
CA ILE A 77 4.84 0.44 2.53
C ILE A 77 3.63 1.28 2.83
N ARG A 78 3.41 2.28 1.98
CA ARG A 78 2.19 3.07 1.97
C ARG A 78 1.15 2.45 1.05
N LEU A 79 -0.03 2.21 1.60
CA LEU A 79 -1.19 1.67 0.90
C LEU A 79 -2.31 2.71 0.92
N ALA A 80 -2.93 2.98 -0.23
CA ALA A 80 -4.22 3.69 -0.29
C ALA A 80 -5.35 2.68 -0.26
N VAL A 81 -6.18 2.70 0.78
CA VAL A 81 -7.35 1.83 0.88
C VAL A 81 -8.53 2.51 0.20
N LEU A 82 -9.19 1.79 -0.69
CA LEU A 82 -10.26 2.29 -1.54
C LEU A 82 -11.65 1.94 -0.99
N THR A 83 -12.66 2.69 -1.41
CA THR A 83 -14.07 2.48 -1.02
C THR A 83 -14.68 1.18 -1.54
N ASN A 84 -14.06 0.56 -2.54
CA ASN A 84 -14.51 -0.69 -3.16
C ASN A 84 -13.92 -1.95 -2.49
N GLY A 85 -13.20 -1.80 -1.38
CA GLY A 85 -12.58 -2.93 -0.67
C GLY A 85 -11.25 -3.39 -1.27
N SER A 86 -10.60 -2.60 -2.11
CA SER A 86 -9.23 -2.86 -2.56
C SER A 86 -8.24 -1.86 -1.94
N ALA A 87 -6.95 -2.13 -2.08
CA ALA A 87 -5.87 -1.21 -1.76
C ALA A 87 -4.94 -1.01 -2.95
N ILE A 88 -4.26 0.14 -3.00
CA ILE A 88 -3.21 0.42 -3.97
C ILE A 88 -1.88 0.52 -3.22
N GLY A 89 -0.88 -0.26 -3.63
CA GLY A 89 0.50 -0.10 -3.14
C GLY A 89 1.14 1.12 -3.80
N LEU A 90 1.67 2.04 -2.99
CA LEU A 90 2.15 3.33 -3.46
C LEU A 90 3.67 3.43 -3.43
N ASP A 91 4.24 3.90 -2.33
CA ASP A 91 5.69 3.95 -2.11
C ASP A 91 6.11 2.98 -1.01
N LEU A 92 7.39 2.62 -1.04
CA LEU A 92 8.03 1.84 -0.01
C LEU A 92 9.25 2.57 0.52
N MET A 93 9.42 2.53 1.84
CA MET A 93 10.59 3.08 2.53
C MET A 93 11.44 1.91 3.02
N ASP A 94 12.69 1.87 2.61
CA ASP A 94 13.69 0.99 3.22
C ASP A 94 13.97 1.47 4.64
N MET A 95 13.74 0.61 5.62
CA MET A 95 13.87 0.94 7.03
C MET A 95 15.33 1.02 7.50
N GLU A 96 16.27 0.44 6.75
CA GLU A 96 17.70 0.44 7.11
C GLU A 96 18.36 1.78 6.79
N ASN A 97 18.02 2.37 5.64
CA ASN A 97 18.64 3.61 5.15
C ASN A 97 17.66 4.79 5.06
N GLY A 98 16.35 4.59 5.23
CA GLY A 98 15.31 5.62 5.15
C GLY A 98 15.00 6.09 3.73
N GLN A 99 15.52 5.42 2.70
CA GLN A 99 15.28 5.76 1.30
C GLN A 99 13.86 5.39 0.89
N PHE A 100 13.16 6.33 0.25
CA PHE A 100 11.88 6.07 -0.38
C PHE A 100 12.06 5.65 -1.83
N PHE A 101 11.23 4.72 -2.25
CA PHE A 101 11.21 4.17 -3.58
C PHE A 101 9.79 4.25 -4.15
N ILE A 102 9.71 4.68 -5.41
CA ILE A 102 8.49 4.65 -6.20
C ILE A 102 8.55 3.44 -7.14
N PRO A 103 7.53 2.55 -7.11
CA PRO A 103 7.42 1.47 -8.07
C PRO A 103 7.00 2.01 -9.44
N GLU A 104 7.48 1.39 -10.51
CA GLU A 104 7.06 1.75 -11.88
C GLU A 104 5.55 1.52 -12.11
N VAL A 105 4.97 0.54 -11.40
CA VAL A 105 3.54 0.21 -11.44
C VAL A 105 3.04 0.04 -10.02
N CYS A 106 2.01 0.80 -9.66
CA CYS A 106 1.32 0.66 -8.37
C CYS A 106 0.38 -0.56 -8.44
N PRO A 107 0.57 -1.60 -7.62
CA PRO A 107 -0.30 -2.78 -7.61
C PRO A 107 -1.67 -2.41 -7.05
N VAL A 108 -2.71 -3.03 -7.58
CA VAL A 108 -4.06 -3.02 -6.98
C VAL A 108 -4.28 -4.37 -6.31
N ILE A 109 -4.49 -4.34 -4.99
CA ILE A 109 -4.59 -5.52 -4.13
C ILE A 109 -6.05 -5.61 -3.68
N PRO A 110 -6.82 -6.60 -4.12
CA PRO A 110 -8.14 -6.84 -3.54
C PRO A 110 -7.99 -7.23 -2.06
N LEU A 111 -8.75 -6.59 -1.17
CA LEU A 111 -8.77 -6.95 0.23
C LEU A 111 -10.00 -7.79 0.52
N GLU A 112 -9.82 -8.92 1.19
CA GLU A 112 -10.92 -9.69 1.75
C GLU A 112 -11.45 -8.96 2.98
N THR A 113 -12.77 -8.73 3.03
CA THR A 113 -13.42 -8.25 4.25
C THR A 113 -13.31 -9.34 5.30
N PRO A 114 -12.65 -9.09 6.45
CA PRO A 114 -12.56 -10.11 7.48
C PRO A 114 -13.96 -10.54 7.89
N THR A 115 -14.26 -11.83 7.77
CA THR A 115 -15.49 -12.43 8.32
C THR A 115 -15.41 -12.33 9.84
N VAL A 116 -16.02 -11.28 10.39
CA VAL A 116 -16.26 -11.18 11.82
C VAL A 116 -17.41 -12.14 12.14
N ASN A 117 -17.09 -13.35 12.62
CA ASN A 117 -18.05 -14.21 13.30
C ASN A 117 -18.14 -13.82 14.78
#